data_AF-A0A0S8JJQ3-F1
#
_entry.id   AF-A0A0S8JJQ3-F1
#
_cell.length_a   1.000
_cell.length_b   1.000
_cell.length_c   1.000
_cell.angle_alpha   90.00
_cell.angle_beta   90.00
_cell.angle_gamma   90.00
#
_symmetry.space_group_name_H-M   'P 1'
#
loop_
_entity.id
_entity.type
_entity.pdbx_description
1 polymer ?
#
loop_
_entity_poly.entity_id
_entity_poly.type
_entity_poly.pdbx_seq_one_letter_code
_entity_poly.pdbx_strand_id
1 'polypeptide(L)'
;MYSAMKKVVFALSMILVLTTCSSNNEKLEWTNDIQVVLDNTTPLEYDRDTRLPLYLWPATGNWELSPNAAEQLVNELDRRGVGLVSSWNYKDSSSLISQCLTVAHAQQKLGLRINIEATGLMYSFFNGDERTAHIDENGDPFFDDSFGNHKMGCPFAIDFRKKEIRDRFEFFIKKYKDEGLSVDFIFTDWEIDGPLEVNRALEASKKCTRCCKFLGEDFTYEDFQKQLREMRSYLQNYSYSGPVLSQFPNALVGNYAVYPNDGFRYWYDYFEYYVEGQPYKADQRAKYRKWYNDFPATGYTYAMPVCYPWDPSFHWYDFDNSDYRWFYNMLLVASNAGKN
;
A
#
# COMPACT_ATOMS: atom_id res chain seq x y z
N MET A 1 -1.50 -60.50 80.68
CA MET A 1 -1.38 -60.65 79.21
C MET A 1 -2.02 -59.45 78.55
N TYR A 2 -1.22 -58.43 78.21
CA TYR A 2 -1.67 -57.27 77.44
C TYR A 2 -0.77 -57.13 76.21
N SER A 3 -1.44 -56.94 75.09
CA SER A 3 -0.97 -57.13 73.72
C SER A 3 -0.07 -55.99 73.24
N ALA A 4 1.03 -56.33 72.57
CA ALA A 4 1.92 -55.40 71.91
C ALA A 4 1.34 -54.99 70.53
N MET A 5 0.88 -53.74 70.40
CA MET A 5 0.51 -53.15 69.11
C MET A 5 1.78 -52.78 68.33
N LYS A 6 2.05 -53.51 67.23
CA LYS A 6 3.00 -53.12 66.19
C LYS A 6 2.38 -51.97 65.36
N LYS A 7 3.03 -50.82 65.34
CA LYS A 7 2.71 -49.73 64.40
C LYS A 7 3.26 -50.11 63.02
N VAL A 8 2.36 -50.31 62.06
CA VAL A 8 2.69 -50.39 60.63
C VAL A 8 2.61 -48.98 60.08
N VAL A 9 3.76 -48.44 59.64
CA VAL A 9 3.83 -47.16 58.92
C VAL A 9 3.67 -47.48 57.43
N PHE A 10 2.56 -47.06 56.83
CA PHE A 10 2.38 -47.06 55.39
C PHE A 10 3.12 -45.85 54.81
N ALA A 11 4.21 -46.10 54.08
CA ALA A 11 4.86 -45.09 53.26
C ALA A 11 4.11 -44.99 51.92
N LEU A 12 3.26 -43.97 51.77
CA LEU A 12 2.69 -43.60 50.48
C LEU A 12 3.83 -43.00 49.63
N SER A 13 4.25 -43.73 48.59
CA SER A 13 5.17 -43.21 47.58
C SER A 13 4.35 -42.42 46.56
N MET A 14 4.34 -41.09 46.70
CA MET A 14 3.73 -40.18 45.72
C MET A 14 4.70 -40.06 44.54
N ILE A 15 4.41 -40.76 43.44
CA ILE A 15 5.15 -40.59 42.18
C ILE A 15 4.68 -39.27 41.57
N LEU A 16 5.46 -38.22 41.76
CA LEU A 16 5.31 -36.96 41.04
C LEU A 16 5.83 -37.20 39.61
N VAL A 17 4.91 -37.41 38.66
CA VAL A 17 5.25 -37.36 37.24
C VAL A 17 5.47 -35.89 36.90
N LEU A 18 6.73 -35.46 36.96
CA LEU A 18 7.17 -34.22 36.34
C LEU A 18 7.09 -34.43 34.83
N THR A 19 5.95 -34.09 34.23
CA THR A 19 5.89 -33.77 32.80
C THR A 19 6.77 -32.54 32.59
N THR A 20 8.01 -32.77 32.21
CA THR A 20 8.82 -31.77 31.55
C THR A 20 8.09 -31.41 30.26
N CYS A 21 7.34 -30.30 30.28
CA CYS A 21 7.05 -29.55 29.06
C CYS A 21 8.40 -29.13 28.49
N SER A 22 9.01 -30.00 27.69
CA SER A 22 10.07 -29.59 26.78
C SER A 22 9.40 -28.61 25.82
N SER A 23 9.58 -27.31 26.08
CA SER A 23 9.37 -26.31 25.04
C SER A 23 10.40 -26.62 23.97
N ASN A 24 10.02 -27.46 23.01
CA ASN A 24 10.70 -27.50 21.74
C ASN A 24 10.48 -26.12 21.12
N ASN A 25 11.37 -25.19 21.45
CA ASN A 25 11.64 -24.04 20.61
C ASN A 25 12.27 -24.63 19.34
N GLU A 26 11.41 -25.17 18.47
CA GLU A 26 11.77 -25.28 17.07
C GLU A 26 12.22 -23.90 16.65
N LYS A 27 13.49 -23.81 16.24
CA LYS A 27 14.03 -22.58 15.69
C LYS A 27 13.26 -22.34 14.40
N LEU A 28 12.27 -21.45 14.47
CA LEU A 28 11.51 -21.05 13.29
C LEU A 28 12.48 -20.43 12.31
N GLU A 29 12.57 -21.00 11.12
CA GLU A 29 13.31 -20.42 10.01
C GLU A 29 12.39 -19.45 9.28
N TRP A 30 12.82 -18.19 9.22
CA TRP A 30 12.09 -17.14 8.53
C TRP A 30 12.47 -17.08 7.05
N THR A 31 11.63 -16.46 6.23
CA THR A 31 12.01 -16.17 4.85
C THR A 31 13.23 -15.25 4.82
N ASN A 32 14.00 -15.30 3.74
CA ASN A 32 15.20 -14.46 3.58
C ASN A 32 14.89 -12.97 3.81
N ASP A 33 13.75 -12.49 3.32
CA ASP A 33 13.34 -11.09 3.46
C ASP A 33 13.12 -10.69 4.92
N ILE A 34 12.41 -11.54 5.69
CA ILE A 34 12.22 -11.33 7.14
C ILE A 34 13.55 -11.44 7.87
N GLN A 35 14.38 -12.42 7.51
CA GLN A 35 15.66 -12.63 8.15
C GLN A 35 16.58 -11.41 7.98
N VAL A 36 16.58 -10.78 6.80
CA VAL A 36 17.31 -9.53 6.56
C VAL A 36 16.87 -8.43 7.53
N VAL A 37 15.57 -8.28 7.79
CA VAL A 37 15.08 -7.31 8.80
C VAL A 37 15.61 -7.66 10.18
N LEU A 38 15.48 -8.92 10.60
CA LEU A 38 15.87 -9.36 11.94
C LEU A 38 17.38 -9.25 12.19
N ASP A 39 18.20 -9.51 11.17
CA ASP A 39 19.67 -9.44 11.26
C ASP A 39 20.19 -8.00 11.26
N ASN A 40 19.47 -7.07 10.64
CA ASN A 40 19.89 -5.68 10.48
C ASN A 40 19.15 -4.70 11.41
N THR A 41 18.35 -5.19 12.34
CA THR A 41 17.64 -4.37 13.33
C THR A 41 17.75 -4.96 14.73
N THR A 42 17.81 -4.07 15.72
CA THR A 42 17.84 -4.44 17.14
C THR A 42 16.54 -4.04 17.82
N PRO A 43 16.13 -4.72 18.91
CA PRO A 43 15.01 -4.26 19.72
C PRO A 43 15.19 -2.81 20.15
N LEU A 44 14.09 -2.07 20.16
CA LEU A 44 14.07 -0.68 20.62
C LEU A 44 14.39 -0.62 22.11
N GLU A 45 15.22 0.35 22.49
CA GLU A 45 15.50 0.66 23.90
C GLU A 45 14.27 1.29 24.58
N TYR A 46 13.47 2.04 23.80
CA TYR A 46 12.30 2.78 24.26
C TYR A 46 11.05 2.37 23.50
N ASP A 47 9.91 2.40 24.20
CA ASP A 47 8.60 2.15 23.60
C ASP A 47 8.26 3.20 22.53
N ARG A 48 7.52 2.80 21.50
CA ARG A 48 7.08 3.70 20.42
C ARG A 48 5.90 4.57 20.82
N ASP A 49 5.27 4.27 21.96
CA ASP A 49 4.00 4.82 22.43
C ASP A 49 2.95 4.75 21.30
N THR A 50 2.50 5.90 20.82
CA THR A 50 1.45 6.00 19.80
C THR A 50 1.99 6.12 18.38
N ARG A 51 3.32 6.14 18.18
CA ARG A 51 3.94 6.27 16.85
C ARG A 51 3.71 5.01 16.03
N LEU A 52 3.45 5.18 14.73
CA LEU A 52 3.39 4.07 13.79
C LEU A 52 4.72 3.31 13.73
N PRO A 53 4.70 2.00 13.46
CA PRO A 53 5.92 1.25 13.24
C PRO A 53 6.55 1.67 11.91
N LEU A 54 7.81 1.30 11.72
CA LEU A 54 8.43 1.29 10.40
C LEU A 54 7.79 0.19 9.56
N TYR A 55 7.32 0.57 8.38
CA TYR A 55 6.83 -0.35 7.38
C TYR A 55 7.94 -0.61 6.37
N LEU A 56 8.47 -1.83 6.38
CA LEU A 56 9.58 -2.24 5.52
C LEU A 56 9.07 -3.25 4.51
N TRP A 57 9.44 -3.07 3.24
CA TRP A 57 9.02 -3.98 2.17
C TRP A 57 9.37 -5.46 2.41
N PRO A 58 10.55 -5.79 2.95
CA PRO A 58 10.86 -7.18 3.33
C PRO A 58 9.97 -7.76 4.44
N ALA A 59 9.22 -6.93 5.17
CA ALA A 59 8.22 -7.34 6.16
C ALA A 59 6.77 -7.23 5.64
N THR A 60 6.60 -7.13 4.32
CA THR A 60 5.31 -7.15 3.63
C THR A 60 5.19 -8.43 2.83
N GLY A 61 4.08 -9.16 2.99
CA GLY A 61 3.88 -10.38 2.23
C GLY A 61 2.75 -11.25 2.76
N ASN A 62 2.83 -12.54 2.44
CA ASN A 62 1.95 -13.57 2.94
C ASN A 62 2.80 -14.76 3.37
N TRP A 63 2.44 -15.37 4.51
CA TRP A 63 3.24 -16.42 5.12
C TRP A 63 2.36 -17.57 5.57
N GLU A 64 2.78 -18.80 5.28
CA GLU A 64 2.17 -20.01 5.81
C GLU A 64 2.67 -20.26 7.22
N LEU A 65 2.09 -19.54 8.19
CA LEU A 65 2.47 -19.62 9.60
C LEU A 65 1.42 -20.41 10.38
N SER A 66 1.89 -21.17 11.38
CA SER A 66 1.01 -21.59 12.47
C SER A 66 0.64 -20.36 13.33
N PRO A 67 -0.46 -20.39 14.10
CA PRO A 67 -0.81 -19.29 14.99
C PRO A 67 0.32 -18.90 15.97
N ASN A 68 1.04 -19.89 16.51
CA ASN A 68 2.17 -19.65 17.40
C ASN A 68 3.35 -18.99 16.68
N ALA A 69 3.66 -19.42 15.45
CA ALA A 69 4.72 -18.83 14.66
C ALA A 69 4.40 -17.39 14.25
N ALA A 70 3.13 -17.11 13.91
CA ALA A 70 2.67 -15.76 13.61
C ALA A 70 2.80 -14.82 14.82
N GLU A 71 2.39 -15.26 16.01
CA GLU A 71 2.55 -14.48 17.24
C GLU A 71 4.01 -14.20 17.55
N GLN A 72 4.90 -15.20 17.42
CA GLN A 72 6.33 -15.03 17.62
C GLN A 72 6.94 -14.02 16.63
N LEU A 73 6.61 -14.14 15.34
CA LEU A 73 7.13 -13.22 14.33
C LEU A 73 6.64 -11.78 14.53
N VAL A 74 5.33 -11.61 14.76
CA VAL A 74 4.74 -10.29 15.00
C VAL A 74 5.37 -9.63 16.21
N ASN A 75 5.53 -10.36 17.32
CA ASN A 75 6.17 -9.83 18.53
C ASN A 75 7.66 -9.48 18.31
N GLU A 76 8.40 -10.29 17.55
CA GLU A 76 9.82 -10.05 17.30
C GLU A 76 10.07 -8.81 16.44
N LEU A 77 9.22 -8.57 15.44
CA LEU A 77 9.24 -7.37 14.62
C LEU A 77 8.76 -6.13 15.38
N ASP A 78 7.69 -6.26 16.16
CA ASP A 78 7.16 -5.14 16.95
C ASP A 78 8.18 -4.62 17.97
N ARG A 79 8.91 -5.52 18.64
CA ARG A 79 10.03 -5.17 19.53
C ARG A 79 11.13 -4.35 18.84
N ARG A 80 11.29 -4.48 17.52
CA ARG A 80 12.21 -3.68 16.68
C ARG A 80 11.55 -2.43 16.10
N GLY A 81 10.29 -2.20 16.42
CA GLY A 81 9.50 -1.12 15.86
C GLY A 81 9.06 -1.34 14.43
N VAL A 82 9.04 -2.58 13.95
CA VAL A 82 8.67 -2.93 12.58
C VAL A 82 7.28 -3.56 12.56
N GLY A 83 6.42 -3.10 11.66
CA GLY A 83 5.07 -3.64 11.47
C GLY A 83 5.10 -4.76 10.43
N LEU A 84 4.59 -5.94 10.77
CA LEU A 84 4.32 -6.98 9.79
C LEU A 84 3.08 -6.60 8.96
N VAL A 85 3.16 -6.70 7.64
CA VAL A 85 2.11 -6.25 6.72
C VAL A 85 1.63 -7.41 5.85
N SER A 86 0.35 -7.76 5.95
CA SER A 86 -0.26 -8.79 5.09
C SER A 86 -0.62 -8.21 3.72
N SER A 87 -0.32 -8.92 2.63
CA SER A 87 -0.58 -8.45 1.25
C SER A 87 -1.85 -9.06 0.67
N TRP A 88 -2.92 -8.28 0.57
CA TRP A 88 -4.15 -8.71 -0.08
C TRP A 88 -3.98 -8.80 -1.60
N ASN A 89 -4.24 -9.98 -2.14
CA ASN A 89 -4.20 -10.23 -3.58
C ASN A 89 -5.39 -11.09 -4.03
N TYR A 90 -5.99 -10.74 -5.16
CA TYR A 90 -7.15 -11.46 -5.68
C TYR A 90 -6.78 -12.70 -6.49
N LYS A 91 -5.59 -12.71 -7.11
CA LYS A 91 -5.02 -13.93 -7.70
C LYS A 91 -4.68 -14.84 -6.51
N ASP A 92 -5.39 -15.96 -6.36
CA ASP A 92 -5.25 -16.94 -5.26
C ASP A 92 -5.93 -16.59 -3.92
N SER A 93 -7.01 -15.79 -3.97
CA SER A 93 -7.71 -15.27 -2.77
C SER A 93 -8.19 -16.31 -1.74
N SER A 94 -8.39 -17.58 -2.11
CA SER A 94 -8.93 -18.62 -1.20
C SER A 94 -7.90 -19.18 -0.21
N SER A 95 -6.65 -19.41 -0.64
CA SER A 95 -5.56 -19.82 0.27
C SER A 95 -4.90 -18.62 0.95
N LEU A 96 -4.85 -17.49 0.24
CA LEU A 96 -4.13 -16.31 0.67
C LEU A 96 -4.85 -15.59 1.82
N ILE A 97 -6.19 -15.64 1.85
CA ILE A 97 -6.97 -15.06 2.95
C ILE A 97 -6.68 -15.73 4.30
N SER A 98 -6.50 -17.06 4.38
CA SER A 98 -6.26 -17.73 5.67
C SER A 98 -4.90 -17.36 6.27
N GLN A 99 -3.89 -17.16 5.41
CA GLN A 99 -2.57 -16.67 5.80
C GLN A 99 -2.67 -15.25 6.38
N CYS A 100 -3.36 -14.35 5.67
CA CYS A 100 -3.63 -12.98 6.11
C CYS A 100 -4.36 -12.94 7.48
N LEU A 101 -5.40 -13.76 7.64
CA LEU A 101 -6.19 -13.83 8.87
C LEU A 101 -5.37 -14.35 10.05
N THR A 102 -4.46 -15.29 9.83
CA THR A 102 -3.59 -15.84 10.88
C THR A 102 -2.67 -14.76 11.45
N VAL A 103 -2.08 -13.93 10.60
CA VAL A 103 -1.26 -12.78 11.02
C VAL A 103 -2.13 -11.72 11.73
N ALA A 104 -3.31 -11.42 11.19
CA ALA A 104 -4.22 -10.44 11.79
C ALA A 104 -4.69 -10.85 13.20
N HIS A 105 -5.00 -12.13 13.42
CA HIS A 105 -5.29 -12.69 14.74
C HIS A 105 -4.13 -12.54 15.71
N ALA A 106 -2.89 -12.79 15.26
CA ALA A 106 -1.69 -12.57 16.08
C ALA A 106 -1.52 -11.09 16.45
N GLN A 107 -1.70 -10.16 15.50
CA GLN A 107 -1.66 -8.72 15.75
C GLN A 107 -2.73 -8.30 16.76
N GLN A 108 -3.98 -8.70 16.56
CA GLN A 108 -5.07 -8.39 17.48
C GLN A 108 -4.81 -8.93 18.89
N LYS A 109 -4.34 -10.18 19.01
CA LYS A 109 -4.02 -10.82 20.29
C LYS A 109 -2.94 -10.05 21.06
N LEU A 110 -1.96 -9.51 20.35
CA LEU A 110 -0.87 -8.71 20.93
C LEU A 110 -1.26 -7.22 21.14
N GLY A 111 -2.48 -6.83 20.78
CA GLY A 111 -2.93 -5.42 20.87
C GLY A 111 -2.26 -4.50 19.85
N LEU A 112 -1.76 -5.06 18.75
CA LEU A 112 -1.06 -4.35 17.68
C LEU A 112 -1.99 -4.06 16.51
N ARG A 113 -1.63 -3.05 15.72
CA ARG A 113 -2.35 -2.68 14.50
C ARG A 113 -2.32 -3.82 13.48
N ILE A 114 -3.47 -4.07 12.86
CA ILE A 114 -3.60 -4.92 11.68
C ILE A 114 -3.25 -4.09 10.45
N ASN A 115 -2.11 -4.42 9.83
CA ASN A 115 -1.53 -3.67 8.71
C ASN A 115 -1.68 -4.44 7.39
N ILE A 116 -2.22 -3.76 6.37
CA ILE A 116 -2.57 -4.36 5.08
C ILE A 116 -1.90 -3.59 3.94
N GLU A 117 -1.30 -4.32 3.03
CA GLU A 117 -0.98 -3.86 1.69
C GLU A 117 -2.05 -4.40 0.75
N ALA A 118 -2.68 -3.55 -0.07
CA ALA A 118 -3.80 -3.97 -0.92
C ALA A 118 -3.62 -3.59 -2.40
N THR A 119 -2.38 -3.36 -2.82
CA THR A 119 -2.04 -2.96 -4.18
C THR A 119 -2.54 -3.96 -5.20
N GLY A 120 -2.40 -5.26 -4.89
CA GLY A 120 -2.83 -6.36 -5.76
C GLY A 120 -4.33 -6.37 -6.07
N LEU A 121 -5.16 -5.63 -5.31
CA LEU A 121 -6.59 -5.52 -5.57
C LEU A 121 -6.96 -4.37 -6.51
N MET A 122 -6.18 -3.29 -6.51
CA MET A 122 -6.52 -2.02 -7.18
C MET A 122 -6.32 -2.02 -8.70
N TYR A 123 -5.37 -2.82 -9.19
CA TYR A 123 -4.97 -2.81 -10.59
C TYR A 123 -6.02 -3.31 -11.60
N SER A 124 -5.81 -2.94 -12.86
CA SER A 124 -6.53 -3.35 -14.08
C SER A 124 -7.86 -2.62 -14.32
N PHE A 125 -7.91 -1.32 -14.07
CA PHE A 125 -8.91 -0.43 -14.67
C PHE A 125 -8.72 -0.34 -16.20
N PHE A 126 -7.48 -0.25 -16.67
CA PHE A 126 -7.07 -0.53 -18.03
C PHE A 126 -6.47 -1.94 -18.08
N ASN A 127 -7.21 -2.89 -18.64
CA ASN A 127 -6.83 -4.30 -18.71
C ASN A 127 -6.48 -4.75 -20.14
N GLY A 128 -6.34 -3.81 -21.08
CA GLY A 128 -6.12 -4.08 -22.50
C GLY A 128 -7.38 -4.52 -23.27
N ASP A 129 -8.54 -4.54 -22.64
CA ASP A 129 -9.83 -4.78 -23.31
C ASP A 129 -10.11 -3.63 -24.28
N GLU A 130 -10.44 -3.94 -25.54
CA GLU A 130 -10.75 -2.94 -26.58
C GLU A 130 -11.89 -2.00 -26.18
N ARG A 131 -12.81 -2.41 -25.29
CA ARG A 131 -13.85 -1.53 -24.74
C ARG A 131 -13.28 -0.35 -23.96
N THR A 132 -12.06 -0.51 -23.41
CA THR A 132 -11.35 0.57 -22.71
C THR A 132 -10.52 1.44 -23.64
N ALA A 133 -10.37 1.08 -24.91
CA ALA A 133 -9.55 1.83 -25.87
C ALA A 133 -10.03 3.27 -26.08
N HIS A 134 -9.09 4.13 -26.51
CA HIS A 134 -9.44 5.35 -27.22
C HIS A 134 -10.08 5.01 -28.57
N ILE A 135 -10.85 5.96 -29.11
CA ILE A 135 -11.53 5.83 -30.41
C ILE A 135 -11.12 7.03 -31.25
N ASP A 136 -10.49 6.79 -32.40
CA ASP A 136 -10.06 7.87 -33.29
C ASP A 136 -11.24 8.48 -34.10
N GLU A 137 -10.92 9.37 -35.04
CA GLU A 137 -11.91 10.02 -35.92
C GLU A 137 -12.59 9.07 -36.91
N ASN A 138 -11.96 7.95 -37.25
CA ASN A 138 -12.49 6.92 -38.15
C ASN A 138 -13.33 5.87 -37.40
N GLY A 139 -13.30 5.90 -36.06
CA GLY A 139 -13.97 4.94 -35.21
C GLY A 139 -13.10 3.75 -34.81
N ASP A 140 -11.80 3.78 -35.14
CA ASP A 140 -10.87 2.69 -34.86
C ASP A 140 -10.34 2.77 -33.42
N PRO A 141 -10.25 1.63 -32.70
CA PRO A 141 -9.73 1.60 -31.35
C PRO A 141 -8.20 1.72 -31.32
N PHE A 142 -7.67 2.50 -30.36
CA PHE A 142 -6.22 2.59 -30.10
C PHE A 142 -5.90 2.78 -28.62
N PHE A 143 -4.63 2.55 -28.25
CA PHE A 143 -4.10 2.70 -26.89
C PHE A 143 -2.89 3.63 -26.86
N ASP A 144 -2.66 4.27 -25.72
CA ASP A 144 -1.40 4.92 -25.38
C ASP A 144 -0.42 3.88 -24.82
N ASP A 145 0.72 3.76 -25.50
CA ASP A 145 1.80 2.80 -25.22
C ASP A 145 2.97 3.43 -24.44
N SER A 146 2.78 4.61 -23.84
CA SER A 146 3.83 5.32 -23.11
C SER A 146 4.19 4.71 -21.74
N PHE A 147 3.58 3.57 -21.38
CA PHE A 147 3.82 2.82 -20.13
C PHE A 147 4.39 1.41 -20.41
N GLY A 148 5.26 1.30 -21.42
CA GLY A 148 5.89 0.04 -21.80
C GLY A 148 4.88 -0.96 -22.35
N ASN A 149 4.73 -2.11 -21.69
CA ASN A 149 3.79 -3.14 -22.11
C ASN A 149 2.34 -2.88 -21.65
N HIS A 150 2.11 -1.87 -20.82
CA HIS A 150 0.78 -1.55 -20.30
C HIS A 150 0.02 -0.64 -21.26
N LYS A 151 -1.19 -1.06 -21.64
CA LYS A 151 -2.04 -0.38 -22.63
C LYS A 151 -2.98 0.61 -21.94
N MET A 152 -2.70 1.90 -22.09
CA MET A 152 -3.53 2.96 -21.51
C MET A 152 -4.66 3.34 -22.46
N GLY A 153 -5.88 3.30 -21.96
CA GLY A 153 -7.09 3.52 -22.75
C GLY A 153 -7.76 4.86 -22.47
N CYS A 154 -8.96 5.01 -23.01
CA CYS A 154 -9.80 6.18 -22.76
C CYS A 154 -10.32 6.18 -21.32
N PRO A 155 -10.04 7.22 -20.52
CA PRO A 155 -10.49 7.30 -19.14
C PRO A 155 -12.02 7.31 -19.02
N PHE A 156 -12.74 7.80 -20.03
CA PHE A 156 -14.21 7.82 -20.06
C PHE A 156 -14.84 6.47 -20.46
N ALA A 157 -14.04 5.41 -20.59
CA ALA A 157 -14.48 4.08 -21.01
C ALA A 157 -14.37 3.02 -19.92
N ILE A 158 -13.81 3.36 -18.76
CA ILE A 158 -13.45 2.39 -17.72
C ILE A 158 -14.53 2.18 -16.65
N ASP A 159 -15.68 2.85 -16.76
CA ASP A 159 -16.71 2.81 -15.70
C ASP A 159 -17.17 1.39 -15.38
N PHE A 160 -17.29 0.52 -16.40
CA PHE A 160 -17.70 -0.87 -16.21
C PHE A 160 -16.70 -1.71 -15.40
N ARG A 161 -15.45 -1.26 -15.27
CA ARG A 161 -14.39 -1.95 -14.52
C ARG A 161 -14.46 -1.69 -13.02
N LYS A 162 -14.98 -0.52 -12.59
CA LYS A 162 -14.91 -0.07 -11.18
C LYS A 162 -15.58 -1.02 -10.20
N LYS A 163 -16.68 -1.68 -10.62
CA LYS A 163 -17.39 -2.65 -9.79
C LYS A 163 -16.54 -3.88 -9.52
N GLU A 164 -15.87 -4.41 -10.53
CA GLU A 164 -14.98 -5.57 -10.37
C GLU A 164 -13.88 -5.27 -9.34
N ILE A 165 -13.25 -4.09 -9.43
CA ILE A 165 -12.20 -3.68 -8.49
C ILE A 165 -12.77 -3.55 -7.06
N ARG A 166 -13.94 -2.94 -6.92
CA ARG A 166 -14.64 -2.80 -5.64
C ARG A 166 -14.96 -4.16 -5.02
N ASP A 167 -15.49 -5.09 -5.80
CA ASP A 167 -15.89 -6.43 -5.34
C ASP A 167 -14.67 -7.17 -4.73
N ARG A 168 -13.46 -6.93 -5.23
CA ARG A 168 -12.21 -7.50 -4.67
C ARG A 168 -11.94 -6.98 -3.26
N PHE A 169 -12.07 -5.67 -3.03
CA PHE A 169 -11.92 -5.10 -1.68
C PHE A 169 -13.02 -5.59 -0.73
N GLU A 170 -14.28 -5.57 -1.18
CA GLU A 170 -15.42 -6.02 -0.38
C GLU A 170 -15.28 -7.49 0.05
N PHE A 171 -14.70 -8.35 -0.78
CA PHE A 171 -14.39 -9.73 -0.42
C PHE A 171 -13.48 -9.81 0.82
N PHE A 172 -12.32 -9.15 0.81
CA PHE A 172 -11.37 -9.20 1.92
C PHE A 172 -11.91 -8.51 3.18
N ILE A 173 -12.53 -7.34 3.01
CA ILE A 173 -13.19 -6.60 4.10
C ILE A 173 -14.22 -7.49 4.80
N LYS A 174 -15.05 -8.20 4.04
CA LYS A 174 -16.05 -9.11 4.62
C LYS A 174 -15.38 -10.22 5.42
N LYS A 175 -14.28 -10.80 4.92
CA LYS A 175 -13.56 -11.88 5.60
C LYS A 175 -12.99 -11.45 6.95
N TYR A 176 -12.40 -10.26 7.02
CA TYR A 176 -11.91 -9.70 8.29
C TYR A 176 -13.06 -9.41 9.25
N LYS A 177 -14.16 -8.81 8.75
CA LYS A 177 -15.34 -8.51 9.56
C LYS A 177 -16.00 -9.77 10.13
N ASP A 178 -16.12 -10.83 9.32
CA ASP A 178 -16.71 -12.11 9.74
C ASP A 178 -15.90 -12.76 10.89
N GLU A 179 -14.59 -12.50 10.95
CA GLU A 179 -13.66 -12.99 11.99
C GLU A 179 -13.54 -12.04 13.19
N GLY A 180 -14.28 -10.92 13.21
CA GLY A 180 -14.18 -9.92 14.28
C GLY A 180 -12.85 -9.15 14.30
N LEU A 181 -12.13 -9.13 13.17
CA LEU A 181 -10.87 -8.41 13.00
C LEU A 181 -11.11 -7.02 12.41
N SER A 182 -10.33 -6.03 12.84
CA SER A 182 -10.28 -4.71 12.22
C SER A 182 -9.29 -4.67 11.06
N VAL A 183 -9.34 -3.60 10.27
CA VAL A 183 -8.22 -3.15 9.44
C VAL A 183 -7.82 -1.78 9.98
N ASP A 184 -6.62 -1.66 10.54
CA ASP A 184 -6.21 -0.44 11.25
C ASP A 184 -5.32 0.46 10.39
N PHE A 185 -4.50 -0.14 9.52
CA PHE A 185 -3.71 0.56 8.53
C PHE A 185 -3.78 -0.21 7.20
N ILE A 186 -4.06 0.50 6.11
CA ILE A 186 -4.12 -0.09 4.78
C ILE A 186 -3.61 0.91 3.74
N PHE A 187 -2.80 0.44 2.80
CA PHE A 187 -2.30 1.25 1.72
C PHE A 187 -2.30 0.52 0.38
N THR A 188 -2.22 1.30 -0.70
CA THR A 188 -2.06 0.81 -2.08
C THR A 188 -0.94 1.55 -2.79
N ASP A 189 -0.26 0.84 -3.68
CA ASP A 189 0.73 1.35 -4.62
C ASP A 189 0.16 1.32 -6.05
N TRP A 190 -0.86 2.14 -6.28
CA TRP A 190 -1.51 2.22 -7.59
C TRP A 190 -0.79 3.24 -8.47
N GLU A 191 0.36 2.90 -9.03
CA GLU A 191 1.18 3.87 -9.80
C GLU A 191 0.80 3.91 -11.28
N ILE A 192 0.70 2.72 -11.90
CA ILE A 192 0.47 2.53 -13.34
C ILE A 192 -0.81 1.75 -13.54
N ASP A 193 -1.92 2.46 -13.68
CA ASP A 193 -3.23 1.99 -14.15
C ASP A 193 -4.28 3.07 -13.83
N GLY A 194 -5.37 3.12 -14.62
CA GLY A 194 -6.42 4.12 -14.52
C GLY A 194 -6.05 5.54 -15.01
N PRO A 195 -6.93 6.53 -14.82
CA PRO A 195 -6.74 7.87 -15.40
C PRO A 195 -5.44 8.53 -14.91
N LEU A 196 -4.56 8.86 -15.86
CA LEU A 196 -3.27 9.54 -15.63
C LEU A 196 -3.04 10.60 -16.70
N GLU A 197 -2.53 11.77 -16.31
CA GLU A 197 -2.30 12.94 -17.16
C GLU A 197 -0.87 13.07 -17.69
N VAL A 198 -0.04 12.07 -17.44
CA VAL A 198 1.40 12.11 -17.70
C VAL A 198 1.74 11.52 -19.07
N ASN A 199 2.97 11.72 -19.53
CA ASN A 199 3.49 11.18 -20.79
C ASN A 199 2.60 11.57 -22.00
N ARG A 200 2.14 10.60 -22.81
CA ARG A 200 1.36 10.85 -24.03
C ARG A 200 -0.15 10.89 -23.80
N ALA A 201 -0.62 10.85 -22.56
CA ALA A 201 -2.04 10.82 -22.24
C ALA A 201 -2.82 11.99 -22.86
N LEU A 202 -2.28 13.22 -22.79
CA LEU A 202 -2.94 14.39 -23.40
C LEU A 202 -3.03 14.27 -24.93
N GLU A 203 -1.93 13.85 -25.58
CA GLU A 203 -1.86 13.66 -27.03
C GLU A 203 -2.88 12.59 -27.49
N ALA A 204 -2.94 11.46 -26.78
CA ALA A 204 -3.88 10.39 -27.06
C ALA A 204 -5.33 10.83 -26.83
N SER A 205 -5.61 11.58 -25.75
CA SER A 205 -6.94 12.12 -25.48
C SER A 205 -7.40 13.14 -26.51
N LYS A 206 -6.51 13.98 -27.07
CA LYS A 206 -6.87 14.91 -28.14
C LYS A 206 -7.23 14.23 -29.47
N LYS A 207 -6.77 13.00 -29.68
CA LYS A 207 -7.13 12.17 -30.86
C LYS A 207 -8.38 11.33 -30.62
N CYS A 208 -8.90 11.30 -29.39
CA CYS A 208 -9.98 10.42 -29.01
C CYS A 208 -11.32 11.14 -29.03
N THR A 209 -12.21 10.74 -29.94
CA THR A 209 -13.56 11.32 -30.09
C THR A 209 -14.37 11.27 -28.79
N ARG A 210 -14.21 10.19 -28.00
CA ARG A 210 -14.85 10.09 -26.68
C ARG A 210 -14.30 11.13 -25.70
N CYS A 211 -12.99 11.33 -25.66
CA CYS A 211 -12.38 12.35 -24.80
C CYS A 211 -12.82 13.76 -25.22
N CYS A 212 -12.76 14.09 -26.51
CA CYS A 212 -13.22 15.39 -27.02
C CYS A 212 -14.69 15.66 -26.73
N LYS A 213 -15.54 14.62 -26.79
CA LYS A 213 -16.96 14.76 -26.40
C LYS A 213 -17.15 15.21 -24.95
N PHE A 214 -16.33 14.74 -24.01
CA PHE A 214 -16.47 15.06 -22.59
C PHE A 214 -15.68 16.31 -22.15
N LEU A 215 -14.55 16.58 -22.80
CA LEU A 215 -13.66 17.69 -22.46
C LEU A 215 -13.86 18.94 -23.34
N GLY A 216 -14.54 18.80 -24.48
CA GLY A 216 -14.54 19.77 -25.58
C GLY A 216 -13.41 19.47 -26.58
N GLU A 217 -13.41 20.14 -27.74
CA GLU A 217 -12.35 19.96 -28.75
C GLU A 217 -11.05 20.72 -28.37
N ASP A 218 -11.17 21.86 -27.68
CA ASP A 218 -10.06 22.78 -27.40
C ASP A 218 -9.62 22.79 -25.92
N PHE A 219 -9.77 21.67 -25.21
CA PHE A 219 -9.42 21.60 -23.79
C PHE A 219 -7.92 21.82 -23.51
N THR A 220 -7.64 22.51 -22.40
CA THR A 220 -6.26 22.80 -21.96
C THR A 220 -5.66 21.62 -21.19
N TYR A 221 -4.35 21.68 -20.90
CA TYR A 221 -3.72 20.69 -20.04
C TYR A 221 -4.28 20.74 -18.61
N GLU A 222 -4.58 21.93 -18.10
CA GLU A 222 -5.17 22.10 -16.78
C GLU A 222 -6.57 21.50 -16.67
N ASP A 223 -7.42 21.69 -17.69
CA ASP A 223 -8.75 21.06 -17.76
C ASP A 223 -8.62 19.53 -17.77
N PHE A 224 -7.68 19.03 -18.58
CA PHE A 224 -7.38 17.61 -18.68
C PHE A 224 -6.88 17.02 -17.37
N GLN A 225 -5.85 17.61 -16.77
CA GLN A 225 -5.27 17.15 -15.50
C GLN A 225 -6.33 17.12 -14.41
N LYS A 226 -7.11 18.19 -14.26
CA LYS A 226 -8.19 18.27 -13.28
C LYS A 226 -9.18 17.12 -13.48
N GLN A 227 -9.69 16.95 -14.70
CA GLN A 227 -10.69 15.93 -14.99
C GLN A 227 -10.16 14.51 -14.73
N LEU A 228 -8.93 14.20 -15.14
CA LEU A 228 -8.35 12.87 -14.89
C LEU A 228 -8.12 12.62 -13.40
N ARG A 229 -7.61 13.61 -12.67
CA ARG A 229 -7.36 13.49 -11.23
C ARG A 229 -8.66 13.35 -10.44
N GLU A 230 -9.72 14.06 -10.82
CA GLU A 230 -11.06 13.88 -10.23
C GLU A 230 -11.62 12.48 -10.49
N MET A 231 -11.50 11.97 -11.72
CA MET A 231 -11.90 10.59 -12.04
C MET A 231 -11.09 9.56 -11.25
N ARG A 232 -9.78 9.75 -11.17
CA ARG A 232 -8.86 8.90 -10.42
C ARG A 232 -9.22 8.87 -8.93
N SER A 233 -9.45 10.03 -8.32
CA SER A 233 -9.87 10.13 -6.91
C SER A 233 -11.23 9.47 -6.68
N TYR A 234 -12.19 9.65 -7.59
CA TYR A 234 -13.47 8.96 -7.50
C TYR A 234 -13.32 7.44 -7.53
N LEU A 235 -12.49 6.88 -8.42
CA LEU A 235 -12.27 5.44 -8.49
C LEU A 235 -11.61 4.90 -7.21
N GLN A 236 -10.61 5.59 -6.69
CA GLN A 236 -9.97 5.26 -5.41
C GLN A 236 -10.98 5.31 -4.26
N ASN A 237 -11.86 6.32 -4.24
CA ASN A 237 -12.89 6.42 -3.22
C ASN A 237 -13.92 5.30 -3.33
N TYR A 238 -14.47 5.11 -4.52
CA TYR A 238 -15.55 4.17 -4.78
C TYR A 238 -15.14 2.72 -4.55
N SER A 239 -13.95 2.34 -5.03
CA SER A 239 -13.49 0.95 -5.02
C SER A 239 -12.71 0.56 -3.78
N TYR A 240 -12.08 1.52 -3.08
CA TYR A 240 -11.13 1.22 -2.00
C TYR A 240 -11.42 1.94 -0.69
N SER A 241 -11.21 3.26 -0.59
CA SER A 241 -11.28 3.93 0.71
C SER A 241 -12.70 3.93 1.27
N GLY A 242 -13.72 4.15 0.43
CA GLY A 242 -15.14 4.13 0.79
C GLY A 242 -15.58 2.79 1.41
N PRO A 243 -15.41 1.64 0.74
CA PRO A 243 -15.77 0.36 1.32
C PRO A 243 -14.97 0.04 2.59
N VAL A 244 -13.67 0.34 2.65
CA VAL A 244 -12.86 0.14 3.87
C VAL A 244 -13.41 0.95 5.03
N LEU A 245 -13.54 2.27 4.87
CA LEU A 245 -13.96 3.18 5.95
C LEU A 245 -15.43 2.96 6.36
N SER A 246 -16.26 2.42 5.48
CA SER A 246 -17.64 2.03 5.83
C SER A 246 -17.70 0.91 6.86
N GLN A 247 -16.67 0.06 6.92
CA GLN A 247 -16.59 -1.07 7.87
C GLN A 247 -15.60 -0.82 8.99
N PHE A 248 -14.54 -0.06 8.72
CA PHE A 248 -13.44 0.24 9.65
C PHE A 248 -13.23 1.76 9.70
N PRO A 249 -14.08 2.52 10.41
CA PRO A 249 -14.10 3.98 10.33
C PRO A 249 -12.84 4.67 10.89
N ASN A 250 -12.06 3.96 11.72
CA ASN A 250 -10.82 4.45 12.29
C ASN A 250 -9.57 4.01 11.52
N ALA A 251 -9.74 3.32 10.38
CA ALA A 251 -8.62 2.86 9.57
C ALA A 251 -7.82 4.05 9.04
N LEU A 252 -6.50 3.91 9.09
CA LEU A 252 -5.57 4.76 8.36
C LEU A 252 -5.47 4.22 6.93
N VAL A 253 -6.06 4.93 5.98
CA VAL A 253 -6.18 4.52 4.57
C VAL A 253 -5.36 5.47 3.72
N GLY A 254 -4.42 4.94 2.95
CA GLY A 254 -3.53 5.74 2.12
C GLY A 254 -3.18 5.14 0.76
N ASN A 255 -2.43 5.91 -0.02
CA ASN A 255 -1.81 5.48 -1.26
C ASN A 255 -0.41 6.11 -1.35
N TYR A 256 0.57 5.35 -1.85
CA TYR A 256 1.97 5.79 -1.92
C TYR A 256 2.19 7.10 -2.69
N ALA A 257 1.35 7.45 -3.66
CA ALA A 257 1.60 8.61 -4.52
C ALA A 257 0.67 9.80 -4.25
N VAL A 258 -0.29 9.68 -3.32
CA VAL A 258 -1.33 10.70 -3.12
C VAL A 258 -1.28 11.25 -1.70
N TYR A 259 -0.95 12.53 -1.60
CA TYR A 259 -0.85 13.26 -0.34
C TYR A 259 -1.32 14.71 -0.51
N PRO A 260 -1.76 15.38 0.57
CA PRO A 260 -2.02 16.82 0.56
C PRO A 260 -0.80 17.59 0.09
N ASN A 261 -0.98 18.50 -0.87
CA ASN A 261 0.13 19.22 -1.49
C ASN A 261 -0.23 20.68 -1.76
N ASP A 262 0.79 21.50 -1.99
CA ASP A 262 0.71 22.93 -2.32
C ASP A 262 0.42 23.21 -3.80
N GLY A 263 -0.06 22.22 -4.54
CA GLY A 263 -0.32 22.31 -5.98
C GLY A 263 0.88 21.97 -6.87
N PHE A 264 1.96 21.45 -6.31
CA PHE A 264 3.12 20.96 -7.05
C PHE A 264 3.55 19.58 -6.58
N ARG A 265 4.02 18.76 -7.53
CA ARG A 265 4.67 17.47 -7.25
C ARG A 265 6.18 17.61 -7.36
N TYR A 266 6.87 17.35 -6.25
CA TYR A 266 8.31 17.56 -6.11
C TYR A 266 9.17 16.37 -6.54
N TRP A 267 8.58 15.32 -7.11
CA TRP A 267 9.30 14.12 -7.55
C TRP A 267 8.79 13.64 -8.92
N TYR A 268 9.58 12.82 -9.60
CA TYR A 268 9.21 12.12 -10.83
C TYR A 268 9.24 10.63 -10.59
N ASP A 269 8.30 9.91 -11.19
CA ASP A 269 8.36 8.45 -11.23
C ASP A 269 9.28 7.94 -12.33
N TYR A 270 9.73 6.68 -12.24
CA TYR A 270 10.67 6.09 -13.19
C TYR A 270 10.09 5.97 -14.62
N PHE A 271 8.77 5.87 -14.75
CA PHE A 271 8.06 5.78 -16.03
C PHE A 271 7.68 7.16 -16.62
N GLU A 272 7.92 8.25 -15.89
CA GLU A 272 7.52 9.58 -16.30
C GLU A 272 8.64 10.31 -17.02
N TYR A 273 8.28 11.08 -18.04
CA TYR A 273 9.22 12.00 -18.70
C TYR A 273 8.63 13.40 -18.88
N TYR A 274 9.51 14.37 -19.09
CA TYR A 274 9.12 15.74 -19.36
C TYR A 274 8.48 15.88 -20.74
N VAL A 275 7.31 16.52 -20.78
CA VAL A 275 6.61 16.88 -22.02
C VAL A 275 6.69 18.40 -22.20
N GLU A 276 7.22 18.83 -23.34
CA GLU A 276 7.36 20.25 -23.64
C GLU A 276 6.00 20.97 -23.69
N GLY A 277 5.97 22.21 -23.21
CA GLY A 277 4.76 23.05 -23.17
C GLY A 277 3.85 22.85 -21.95
N GLN A 278 4.08 21.83 -21.12
CA GLN A 278 3.34 21.67 -19.85
C GLN A 278 3.79 22.68 -18.78
N PRO A 279 2.88 23.20 -17.94
CA PRO A 279 3.21 24.17 -16.89
C PRO A 279 4.02 23.53 -15.75
N TYR A 280 5.10 24.21 -15.32
CA TYR A 280 5.94 23.78 -14.20
C TYR A 280 6.53 24.96 -13.43
N LYS A 281 6.93 24.70 -12.19
CA LYS A 281 7.83 25.53 -11.38
C LYS A 281 9.24 24.97 -11.52
N ALA A 282 10.20 25.84 -11.82
CA ALA A 282 11.61 25.45 -11.88
C ALA A 282 12.29 25.64 -10.52
N ASP A 283 13.21 24.73 -10.18
CA ASP A 283 14.20 24.93 -9.11
C ASP A 283 15.53 24.30 -9.56
N GLN A 284 16.53 25.13 -9.85
CA GLN A 284 17.73 24.73 -10.60
C GLN A 284 17.38 23.98 -11.89
N ARG A 285 17.74 22.69 -11.99
CA ARG A 285 17.41 21.83 -13.14
C ARG A 285 16.13 21.01 -12.93
N ALA A 286 15.54 21.04 -11.73
CA ALA A 286 14.27 20.36 -11.45
C ALA A 286 13.10 21.11 -12.10
N LYS A 287 12.15 20.34 -12.65
CA LYS A 287 10.89 20.85 -13.21
C LYS A 287 9.70 20.28 -12.45
N TYR A 288 9.17 21.03 -11.51
CA TYR A 288 8.05 20.61 -10.69
C TYR A 288 6.73 20.92 -11.38
N ARG A 289 6.08 19.87 -11.90
CA ARG A 289 4.80 20.02 -12.58
C ARG A 289 3.72 20.54 -11.62
N LYS A 290 2.80 21.31 -12.17
CA LYS A 290 1.54 21.60 -11.50
C LYS A 290 0.83 20.27 -11.17
N TRP A 291 0.24 20.19 -9.99
CA TRP A 291 -0.43 19.01 -9.49
C TRP A 291 -1.81 19.39 -8.96
N TYR A 292 -2.83 18.64 -9.35
CA TYR A 292 -4.17 18.86 -8.83
C TYR A 292 -4.25 18.36 -7.39
N ASN A 293 -4.88 19.13 -6.49
CA ASN A 293 -5.10 18.68 -5.11
C ASN A 293 -6.23 17.65 -5.07
N ASP A 294 -5.89 16.40 -5.39
CA ASP A 294 -6.81 15.29 -5.56
C ASP A 294 -7.06 14.51 -4.26
N PHE A 295 -6.21 14.69 -3.25
CA PHE A 295 -6.29 14.01 -1.95
C PHE A 295 -7.66 14.13 -1.26
N PRO A 296 -8.31 15.31 -1.14
CA PRO A 296 -9.59 15.42 -0.44
C PRO A 296 -10.71 14.58 -1.07
N ALA A 297 -10.66 14.36 -2.38
CA ALA A 297 -11.67 13.59 -3.11
C ALA A 297 -11.44 12.06 -3.01
N THR A 298 -10.27 11.62 -2.55
CA THR A 298 -9.96 10.19 -2.42
C THR A 298 -10.65 9.54 -1.23
N GLY A 299 -10.96 10.29 -0.18
CA GLY A 299 -11.39 9.75 1.11
C GLY A 299 -10.26 9.09 1.92
N TYR A 300 -8.99 9.29 1.56
CA TYR A 300 -7.86 8.83 2.37
C TYR A 300 -7.79 9.56 3.71
N THR A 301 -7.40 8.81 4.74
CA THR A 301 -7.23 9.28 6.12
C THR A 301 -5.75 9.30 6.53
N TYR A 302 -4.85 8.85 5.66
CA TYR A 302 -3.42 8.83 5.88
C TYR A 302 -2.65 9.24 4.62
N ALA A 303 -1.77 10.23 4.76
CA ALA A 303 -0.91 10.70 3.69
C ALA A 303 0.43 9.96 3.69
N MET A 304 0.87 9.50 2.51
CA MET A 304 2.14 8.79 2.34
C MET A 304 3.01 9.52 1.32
N PRO A 305 3.65 10.65 1.69
CA PRO A 305 4.48 11.37 0.74
C PRO A 305 5.71 10.55 0.37
N VAL A 306 5.89 10.29 -0.92
CA VAL A 306 7.01 9.48 -1.45
C VAL A 306 8.13 10.33 -2.01
N CYS A 307 9.35 9.91 -1.74
CA CYS A 307 10.58 10.44 -2.34
C CYS A 307 11.41 9.28 -2.87
N TYR A 308 11.67 9.28 -4.18
CA TYR A 308 12.51 8.28 -4.82
C TYR A 308 13.91 8.83 -5.13
N PRO A 309 14.99 8.10 -4.79
CA PRO A 309 16.36 8.48 -5.14
C PRO A 309 16.71 8.05 -6.58
N TRP A 310 15.93 8.51 -7.56
CA TRP A 310 16.20 8.18 -8.96
C TRP A 310 17.45 8.87 -9.50
N ASP A 311 18.18 8.20 -10.40
CA ASP A 311 19.38 8.75 -11.05
C ASP A 311 19.12 10.11 -11.75
N PRO A 312 18.00 10.32 -12.49
CA PRO A 312 17.71 11.62 -13.08
C PRO A 312 17.54 12.75 -12.05
N SER A 313 17.02 12.46 -10.85
CA SER A 313 16.79 13.48 -9.82
C SER A 313 18.07 13.88 -9.10
N PHE A 314 19.06 12.98 -9.04
CA PHE A 314 20.39 13.28 -8.51
C PHE A 314 21.04 14.44 -9.28
N HIS A 315 20.81 14.50 -10.59
CA HIS A 315 21.34 15.55 -11.45
C HIS A 315 20.45 16.79 -11.51
N TRP A 316 19.34 16.89 -10.78
CA TRP A 316 18.59 18.14 -10.73
C TRP A 316 19.33 19.23 -9.95
N TYR A 317 20.06 18.83 -8.92
CA TYR A 317 20.75 19.74 -8.02
C TYR A 317 22.26 19.69 -8.21
N ASP A 318 22.91 20.84 -8.14
CA ASP A 318 24.37 20.98 -8.26
C ASP A 318 25.09 21.22 -6.93
N PHE A 319 24.43 20.90 -5.81
CA PHE A 319 25.04 21.00 -4.47
C PHE A 319 26.39 20.28 -4.41
N ASP A 320 27.36 20.93 -3.77
CA ASP A 320 28.73 20.43 -3.59
C ASP A 320 28.73 19.09 -2.84
N ASN A 321 27.90 18.97 -1.80
CA ASN A 321 27.67 17.69 -1.14
C ASN A 321 26.65 16.87 -1.95
N SER A 322 27.12 15.79 -2.57
CA SER A 322 26.29 14.87 -3.36
C SER A 322 25.15 14.25 -2.56
N ASP A 323 25.36 13.97 -1.27
CA ASP A 323 24.33 13.35 -0.42
C ASP A 323 23.14 14.30 -0.23
N TYR A 324 23.41 15.61 -0.28
CA TYR A 324 22.37 16.62 -0.14
C TYR A 324 21.43 16.70 -1.36
N ARG A 325 21.82 16.14 -2.52
CA ARG A 325 21.00 16.21 -3.75
C ARG A 325 19.71 15.42 -3.63
N TRP A 326 19.74 14.23 -3.04
CA TRP A 326 18.51 13.47 -2.73
C TRP A 326 17.83 13.99 -1.46
N PHE A 327 18.62 14.35 -0.44
CA PHE A 327 18.07 14.82 0.82
C PHE A 327 17.24 16.09 0.66
N TYR A 328 17.66 17.02 -0.21
CA TYR A 328 16.90 18.23 -0.51
C TYR A 328 15.52 17.93 -1.11
N ASN A 329 15.43 16.97 -2.04
CA ASN A 329 14.14 16.55 -2.59
C ASN A 329 13.23 15.96 -1.49
N MET A 330 13.79 15.12 -0.62
CA MET A 330 13.05 14.57 0.52
C MET A 330 12.53 15.68 1.44
N LEU A 331 13.33 16.71 1.72
CA LEU A 331 12.91 17.87 2.51
C LEU A 331 11.75 18.63 1.84
N LEU A 332 11.79 18.80 0.51
CA LEU A 332 10.71 19.44 -0.23
C LEU A 332 9.40 18.66 -0.16
N VAL A 333 9.47 17.35 -0.41
CA VAL A 333 8.31 16.44 -0.31
C VAL A 333 7.73 16.45 1.10
N ALA A 334 8.57 16.28 2.12
CA ALA A 334 8.13 16.28 3.52
C ALA A 334 7.55 17.63 3.96
N SER A 335 8.20 18.75 3.58
CA SER A 335 7.72 20.10 3.89
C SER A 335 6.41 20.43 3.17
N ASN A 336 6.20 19.90 1.96
CA ASN A 336 4.95 20.05 1.23
C ASN A 336 3.81 19.33 1.96
N ALA A 337 4.02 18.05 2.29
CA ALA A 337 3.04 17.25 2.99
C ALA A 337 2.69 17.83 4.38
N GLY A 338 3.69 18.25 5.16
CA GLY A 338 3.50 18.75 6.53
C GLY A 338 2.89 20.16 6.65
N LYS A 339 2.72 20.90 5.56
CA LYS A 339 2.04 22.21 5.56
C LYS A 339 0.51 22.11 5.56
N ASN A 340 -0.01 20.93 5.23
CA ASN A 340 -1.43 20.62 5.08
C ASN A 340 -1.85 19.64 6.17
#